data_AF-A0A0C1INV0-F1
#
_entry.id   AF-A0A0C1INV0-F1
#
_cell.length_a   1.000
_cell.length_b   1.000
_cell.length_c   1.000
_cell.angle_alpha   90.00
_cell.angle_beta   90.00
_cell.angle_gamma   90.00
#
_symmetry.space_group_name_H-M   'P 1'
#
loop_
_entity.id
_entity.type
_entity.pdbx_description
1 polymer ?
#
loop_
_entity_poly.entity_id
_entity_poly.type
_entity_poly.pdbx_seq_one_letter_code
_entity_poly.pdbx_strand_id
1 'polypeptide(L)' 'MSDQKKAPKSKYTVTSAFIWDGGIKKPKDTVELTKTEAHGLIKRGKIEEPKRGRGKQAEASDD' A
#
# COMPACT_ATOMS: atom_id res chain seq x y z
N MET A 1 -15.86 -17.78 -20.28
CA MET A 1 -15.72 -17.62 -18.82
C MET A 1 -14.73 -16.48 -18.64
N SER A 2 -15.22 -15.26 -18.39
CA SER A 2 -14.45 -14.03 -18.50
C SER A 2 -13.26 -14.05 -17.54
N ASP A 3 -12.07 -13.98 -18.12
CA ASP A 3 -10.80 -13.79 -17.44
C ASP A 3 -10.93 -12.69 -16.41
N GLN A 4 -11.03 -13.09 -15.14
CA GLN A 4 -11.04 -12.21 -14.00
C GLN A 4 -9.65 -11.58 -13.94
N LYS A 5 -9.48 -10.48 -14.69
CA LYS A 5 -8.28 -9.66 -14.78
C LYS A 5 -8.02 -9.08 -13.40
N LYS A 6 -7.38 -9.88 -12.53
CA LYS A 6 -7.01 -9.51 -11.16
C LYS A 6 -6.28 -8.17 -11.27
N ALA A 7 -6.83 -7.16 -10.60
CA ALA A 7 -6.22 -5.84 -10.57
C ALA A 7 -4.73 -5.99 -10.18
N PRO A 8 -3.81 -5.31 -10.88
CA PRO A 8 -2.39 -5.49 -10.64
C PRO A 8 -2.07 -5.09 -9.19
N LYS A 9 -1.59 -6.08 -8.42
CA LYS A 9 -1.11 -5.86 -7.06
C LYS A 9 0.34 -5.37 -7.11
N SER A 10 0.65 -4.39 -6.28
CA SER A 10 2.01 -3.88 -6.09
C SER A 10 2.48 -4.17 -4.67
N LYS A 11 3.79 -4.31 -4.47
CA LYS A 11 4.39 -4.48 -3.15
C LYS A 11 4.54 -3.10 -2.49
N TYR A 12 3.97 -2.94 -1.30
CA TYR A 12 4.08 -1.74 -0.47
C TYR A 12 4.83 -2.06 0.80
N THR A 13 5.58 -1.09 1.32
CA THR A 13 6.30 -1.24 2.60
C THR A 13 5.40 -0.80 3.73
N VAL A 14 5.22 -1.66 4.73
CA VAL A 14 4.42 -1.34 5.91
C VAL A 14 5.21 -0.42 6.82
N THR A 15 4.64 0.74 7.14
CA THR A 15 5.27 1.75 8.01
C THR A 15 4.79 1.64 9.45
N SER A 16 3.55 1.16 9.64
CA SER A 16 2.90 1.05 10.95
C SER A 16 2.16 -0.28 11.05
N ALA A 17 2.03 -0.87 12.24
CA ALA A 17 1.29 -2.12 12.38
C ALA A 17 -0.20 -1.94 12.06
N PHE A 18 -0.78 -2.89 11.32
CA PHE A 18 -2.23 -2.94 11.04
C PHE A 18 -2.69 -4.35 10.70
N ILE A 19 -3.98 -4.60 10.83
CA ILE A 19 -4.60 -5.86 10.42
C ILE A 19 -5.02 -5.74 8.96
N TRP A 20 -4.61 -6.72 8.15
CA TRP A 20 -4.93 -6.82 6.73
C TRP A 20 -5.09 -8.27 6.31
N ASP A 21 -6.13 -8.58 5.54
CA ASP A 21 -6.40 -9.92 5.02
C ASP A 21 -6.43 -11.00 6.13
N GLY A 22 -6.96 -10.65 7.30
CA GLY A 22 -7.00 -11.53 8.48
C GLY A 22 -5.66 -11.72 9.21
N GLY A 23 -4.58 -11.09 8.75
CA GLY A 23 -3.26 -11.15 9.38
C GLY A 23 -2.79 -9.81 9.94
N ILE A 24 -1.93 -9.83 10.96
CA ILE A 24 -1.28 -8.61 11.46
C ILE A 24 -0.03 -8.34 10.61
N LYS A 25 -0.02 -7.20 9.91
CA LYS A 25 1.15 -6.68 9.21
C LYS A 25 1.96 -5.82 10.16
N LYS A 26 3.26 -6.14 10.26
CA LYS A 26 4.20 -5.43 11.13
C LYS A 26 4.87 -4.30 10.36
N PRO A 27 5.31 -3.23 11.05
CA PRO A 27 6.17 -2.22 10.42
C PRO A 27 7.46 -2.88 9.89
N LYS A 28 7.96 -2.36 8.76
CA LYS A 28 9.07 -2.90 7.94
C LYS A 28 8.76 -4.16 7.15
N ASP A 29 7.56 -4.73 7.31
CA ASP A 29 7.09 -5.83 6.48
C ASP A 29 6.66 -5.33 5.09
N THR A 30 6.35 -6.24 4.17
CA THR A 30 5.86 -5.90 2.83
C THR A 30 4.50 -6.52 2.59
N VAL A 31 3.60 -5.78 1.95
CA VAL A 31 2.25 -6.24 1.64
C VAL A 31 1.92 -6.00 0.18
N GLU A 32 1.26 -6.98 -0.45
CA GLU A 32 0.82 -6.89 -1.84
C GLU A 32 -0.63 -6.43 -1.91
N LEU A 33 -0.83 -5.23 -2.44
CA LEU A 33 -2.13 -4.55 -2.48
C LEU A 33 -2.43 -4.04 -3.87
N THR A 34 -3.71 -3.92 -4.21
CA THR A 34 -4.11 -3.14 -5.38
C THR A 34 -3.94 -1.64 -5.11
N LYS A 35 -3.85 -0.82 -6.16
CA LYS A 35 -3.75 0.65 -6.01
C LYS A 35 -4.89 1.24 -5.16
N THR A 36 -6.10 0.73 -5.34
CA THR A 36 -7.29 1.20 -4.62
C THR A 36 -7.22 0.89 -3.13
N GLU A 37 -6.80 -0.33 -2.77
CA GLU A 37 -6.61 -0.74 -1.37
C GLU A 37 -5.46 0.04 -0.71
N ALA A 38 -4.36 0.18 -1.45
CA ALA A 38 -3.18 0.89 -0.97
C ALA A 38 -3.45 2.37 -0.72
N HIS A 39 -4.26 3.03 -1.55
CA HIS A 39 -4.58 4.46 -1.40
C HIS A 39 -5.14 4.79 -0.01
N GLY A 40 -6.06 3.97 0.51
CA GLY A 40 -6.62 4.15 1.85
C GLY A 40 -5.60 3.96 2.96
N LEU A 41 -4.65 3.04 2.77
CA LEU A 41 -3.59 2.74 3.74
C LEU A 41 -2.45 3.77 3.71
N ILE A 42 -2.11 4.30 2.53
CA ILE A 42 -1.14 5.38 2.34
C ILE A 42 -1.66 6.66 3.00
N LYS A 43 -2.92 7.04 2.74
CA LYS A 43 -3.55 8.21 3.36
C LYS A 43 -3.57 8.12 4.90
N ARG A 44 -3.63 6.90 5.44
CA ARG A 44 -3.57 6.63 6.89
C ARG A 44 -2.15 6.44 7.43
N GLY A 45 -1.12 6.56 6.59
CA GLY A 45 0.28 6.33 6.97
C GLY A 45 0.58 4.90 7.44
N LYS A 46 -0.19 3.90 6.99
CA LYS A 46 0.00 2.48 7.33
C LYS A 46 1.01 1.79 6.43
N ILE A 47 1.11 2.24 5.19
CA ILE A 47 2.06 1.74 4.19
C ILE A 47 2.65 2.92 3.41
N GLU A 48 3.81 2.70 2.81
CA GLU A 48 4.47 3.59 1.85
C GLU A 48 4.44 2.96 0.44
N GLU A 49 4.34 3.82 -0.58
CA GLU A 49 4.51 3.39 -1.97
C GLU A 49 5.89 2.75 -2.18
N PRO A 50 6.00 1.66 -2.96
CA PRO A 50 7.30 1.13 -3.32
C PRO A 50 8.10 2.24 -3.98
N LYS A 51 9.25 2.56 -3.40
CA LYS A 51 10.24 3.48 -3.98
C LYS A 51 10.79 2.89 -5.28
N ARG A 52 9.97 2.86 -6.34
CA ARG A 52 10.47 2.79 -7.72
C ARG A 52 11.10 4.14 -7.98
N GLY A 53 12.41 4.13 -8.16
CA GLY A 53 13.31 5.27 -8.36
C GLY A 53 12.64 6.64 -8.59
N ARG A 54 12.80 7.52 -7.61
CA ARG A 54 12.94 8.98 -7.76
C ARG A 54 11.90 9.69 -8.64
N GLY A 55 10.87 10.25 -7.99
CA GLY A 55 10.23 11.49 -8.43
C GLY A 55 8.77 11.62 -8.03
N LYS A 56 8.49 12.51 -7.04
CA LYS A 56 7.23 13.25 -6.82
C LYS A 56 5.95 12.38 -6.76
N GLN A 57 5.29 12.18 -5.62
CA GLN A 57 4.69 13.20 -4.77
C GLN A 57 4.42 12.57 -3.39
N ALA A 58 5.03 13.14 -2.35
CA ALA A 58 4.46 13.08 -1.01
C ALA A 58 3.97 14.50 -0.73
N GLU A 59 2.79 14.83 -1.25
CA GLU A 59 2.01 15.97 -0.78
C GLU A 59 0.81 15.39 -0.05
N ALA A 60 1.09 14.88 1.14
CA ALA A 60 0.12 14.72 2.20
C ALA A 60 0.73 15.48 3.39
N SER A 61 0.50 16.78 3.41
CA SER A 61 0.62 17.58 4.62
C SER A 61 -0.71 18.32 4.77
N ASP A 62 -1.44 17.82 5.77
CA ASP A 62 -2.43 18.52 6.57
C ASP A 62 -1.82 19.85 7.08
N ASP A 63 -2.47 20.98 6.79
CA ASP A 63 -2.93 22.06 7.71
C ASP A 63 -3.17 23.37 6.91
#